data_AF-A0A6P0XQI6-F1
#
_entry.id   AF-A0A6P0XQI6-F1
#
_cell.length_a   1.000
_cell.length_b   1.000
_cell.length_c   1.000
_cell.angle_alpha   90.00
_cell.angle_beta   90.00
_cell.angle_gamma   90.00
#
_symmetry.space_group_name_H-M   'P 1'
#
loop_
_entity.id
_entity.type
_entity.pdbx_description
1 polymer ?
#
loop_
_entity_poly.entity_id
_entity_poly.type
_entity_poly.pdbx_seq_one_letter_code
_entity_poly.pdbx_strand_id
1 'polypeptide(L)'
;CSKYQQLDAQHYQINPTVAEQFPKLLQDNSDIKGILHLWGINETEDLQTAQKLGCATALHLVQALVQAGLTNVIPMWLVTQGTQNILDAAEVVQPLQGSLWGLGRVISLEHPDLRCGRIDLDPTSNVSEIIPSLIDEVFSDENEDQIAIRQGVRYVARLVRQQKQKFSDEQKSIKPEASYLITGGLGALGLEVAQWMVKQGAKHIVLTGRRSPNETAQKIIEELEAAGSKVIVLLGDISTQDSVMKILETISASLPPLKGVIHAAGVLSDGVLQKMSWEEFTKVMAPKVSGTWYLHQLTQDLPLDFFVCFSSMASMLGNAGQGNYAAANAFMDAIAHYRRGQGLPGLSINWGAWAAGGMAARLASEHQNRMQSSGVVAIDIEAGMQALGSLLSGSQSQVGVFPVNWSEFFRQTPTAEKIPFLSGFVPSQPSLSQKFSFIEELEAKAIPDRMELLTAHIRSMLAQTLGISDAKIGMGESFFDDLGLDSLMAVELKNRIESILNVSLSSTLLFDYPILKKLVNHLADDVIPIEFSMDNGASENNVDMEADDSSIDNSSRFQEMSEDDVVDLLAKKLESLGG
;
A
#
# COMPACT_ATOMS: atom_id res chain seq x y z
N CYS A 1 24.22 5.70 16.97
CA CYS A 1 25.58 5.50 16.40
C CYS A 1 25.52 5.91 14.93
N SER A 2 26.39 6.81 14.45
CA SER A 2 26.22 7.48 13.14
C SER A 2 27.01 6.86 11.98
N LYS A 3 27.80 5.81 12.18
CA LYS A 3 28.71 5.28 11.15
C LYS A 3 28.37 3.85 10.75
N TYR A 4 28.38 3.61 9.44
CA TYR A 4 28.47 2.29 8.84
C TYR A 4 29.72 1.59 9.37
N GLN A 5 29.58 0.36 9.87
CA GLN A 5 30.68 -0.43 10.39
C GLN A 5 30.50 -1.89 9.98
N GLN A 6 31.52 -2.45 9.32
CA GLN A 6 31.66 -3.89 9.19
C GLN A 6 32.23 -4.43 10.49
N LEU A 7 31.50 -5.33 11.15
CA LEU A 7 31.92 -5.95 12.41
C LEU A 7 32.78 -7.19 12.13
N ASP A 8 32.39 -7.98 11.12
CA ASP A 8 33.16 -9.10 10.56
C ASP A 8 32.73 -9.39 9.11
N ALA A 9 33.11 -10.54 8.54
CA ALA A 9 32.84 -10.90 7.16
C ALA A 9 31.34 -11.01 6.81
N GLN A 10 30.47 -11.27 7.78
CA GLN A 10 29.02 -11.47 7.58
C GLN A 10 28.16 -10.50 8.38
N HIS A 11 28.74 -9.77 9.35
CA HIS A 11 28.01 -8.86 10.22
C HIS A 11 28.35 -7.40 9.95
N TYR A 12 27.28 -6.61 9.77
CA TYR A 12 27.35 -5.18 9.53
C TYR A 12 26.45 -4.44 10.51
N GLN A 13 26.88 -3.25 10.91
CA GLN A 13 26.09 -2.30 11.67
C GLN A 13 25.86 -1.05 10.83
N ILE A 14 24.59 -0.74 10.58
CA ILE A 14 24.16 0.46 9.88
C ILE A 14 23.22 1.29 10.75
N ASN A 15 23.10 2.58 10.44
CA ASN A 15 22.09 3.45 11.04
C ASN A 15 20.79 3.35 10.22
N PRO A 16 19.68 2.89 10.82
CA PRO A 16 18.37 2.79 10.17
C PRO A 16 17.90 4.07 9.48
N THR A 17 18.35 5.24 9.97
CA THR A 17 17.90 6.55 9.47
C THR A 17 18.81 7.17 8.40
N VAL A 18 19.84 6.47 7.93
CA VAL A 18 20.82 7.01 6.96
C VAL A 18 20.75 6.20 5.67
N ALA A 19 20.03 6.73 4.67
CA ALA A 19 19.74 6.05 3.42
C ALA A 19 21.01 5.63 2.66
N GLU A 20 22.06 6.44 2.71
CA GLU A 20 23.32 6.23 1.99
C GLU A 20 24.11 5.01 2.47
N GLN A 21 23.77 4.46 3.63
CA GLN A 21 24.41 3.26 4.16
C GLN A 21 23.88 1.96 3.54
N PHE A 22 22.66 1.97 2.96
CA PHE A 22 22.05 0.79 2.36
C PHE A 22 22.70 0.41 1.02
N PRO A 23 22.95 1.34 0.06
CA PRO A 23 23.67 0.99 -1.16
C PRO A 23 25.06 0.44 -0.88
N LYS A 24 25.76 0.99 0.12
CA LYS A 24 27.06 0.47 0.55
C LYS A 24 26.96 -0.95 1.10
N LEU A 25 25.94 -1.24 1.92
CA LEU A 25 25.69 -2.59 2.43
C LEU A 25 25.50 -3.60 1.31
N LEU A 26 24.74 -3.24 0.27
CA LEU A 26 24.50 -4.10 -0.90
C LEU A 26 25.76 -4.26 -1.77
N GLN A 27 26.58 -3.22 -1.92
CA GLN A 27 27.86 -3.32 -2.64
C GLN A 27 28.84 -4.27 -1.96
N ASP A 28 28.90 -4.24 -0.63
CA ASP A 28 29.73 -5.15 0.16
C ASP A 28 29.18 -6.59 0.16
N ASN A 29 27.95 -6.81 -0.33
CA ASN A 29 27.24 -8.10 -0.34
C ASN A 29 26.49 -8.33 -1.68
N SER A 30 27.23 -8.60 -2.77
CA SER A 30 26.65 -8.67 -4.12
C SER A 30 25.81 -9.92 -4.42
N ASP A 31 25.97 -11.01 -3.66
CA ASP A 31 25.37 -12.32 -3.94
C ASP A 31 24.09 -12.61 -3.12
N ILE A 32 23.31 -11.58 -2.80
CA ILE A 32 22.08 -11.72 -2.00
C ILE A 32 21.04 -12.56 -2.75
N LYS A 33 20.52 -13.60 -2.09
CA LYS A 33 19.47 -14.50 -2.61
C LYS A 33 18.08 -14.21 -2.06
N GLY A 34 17.99 -13.48 -0.95
CA GLY A 34 16.75 -13.13 -0.29
C GLY A 34 17.00 -12.18 0.87
N ILE A 35 15.96 -11.48 1.30
CA ILE A 35 16.05 -10.46 2.35
C ILE A 35 14.96 -10.67 3.38
N LEU A 36 15.35 -10.75 4.65
CA LEU A 36 14.43 -10.77 5.77
C LEU A 36 14.57 -9.49 6.59
N HIS A 37 13.55 -8.64 6.55
CA HIS A 37 13.50 -7.39 7.31
C HIS A 37 12.85 -7.63 8.66
N LEU A 38 13.67 -7.74 9.70
CA LEU A 38 13.27 -8.03 11.08
C LEU A 38 13.17 -6.78 11.98
N TRP A 39 13.23 -5.56 11.45
CA TRP A 39 13.11 -4.37 12.31
C TRP A 39 11.67 -4.05 12.71
N GLY A 40 10.70 -4.71 12.07
CA GLY A 40 9.28 -4.63 12.43
C GLY A 40 8.90 -5.40 13.70
N ILE A 41 9.81 -6.17 14.30
CA ILE A 41 9.57 -6.90 15.56
C ILE A 41 10.20 -6.25 16.78
N ASN A 42 11.01 -5.19 16.60
CA ASN A 42 11.67 -4.54 17.73
C ASN A 42 10.64 -3.91 18.66
N GLU A 43 10.69 -4.29 19.94
CA GLU A 43 9.87 -3.67 20.98
C GLU A 43 10.29 -2.21 21.16
N THR A 44 9.35 -1.30 20.91
CA THR A 44 9.51 0.12 21.20
C THR A 44 8.16 0.73 21.51
N GLU A 45 8.07 1.51 22.58
CA GLU A 45 6.87 2.29 22.90
C GLU A 45 6.86 3.64 22.16
N ASP A 46 7.99 4.04 21.55
CA ASP A 46 8.13 5.30 20.84
C ASP A 46 7.66 5.18 19.39
N LEU A 47 6.53 5.82 19.09
CA LEU A 47 5.90 5.77 17.77
C LEU A 47 6.85 6.19 16.64
N GLN A 48 7.63 7.25 16.84
CA GLN A 48 8.54 7.77 15.81
C GLN A 48 9.70 6.81 15.55
N THR A 49 10.22 6.15 16.59
CA THR A 49 11.23 5.10 16.48
C THR A 49 10.66 3.89 15.75
N ALA A 50 9.44 3.44 16.08
CA ALA A 50 8.77 2.36 15.34
C ALA A 50 8.65 2.69 13.84
N GLN A 51 8.18 3.90 13.48
CA GLN A 51 8.02 4.27 12.07
C GLN A 51 9.36 4.33 11.32
N LYS A 52 10.44 4.73 12.00
CA LYS A 52 11.79 4.71 11.42
C LYS A 52 12.27 3.27 11.24
N LEU A 53 12.16 2.42 12.25
CA LEU A 53 12.60 1.03 12.19
C LEU A 53 11.81 0.20 11.17
N GLY A 54 10.51 0.44 11.01
CA GLY A 54 9.67 -0.19 9.99
C GLY A 54 9.77 0.49 8.62
N CYS A 55 9.00 1.58 8.42
CA CYS A 55 8.79 2.16 7.09
C CYS A 55 10.03 2.83 6.49
N ALA A 56 10.79 3.62 7.26
CA ALA A 56 11.93 4.37 6.69
C ALA A 56 13.01 3.43 6.16
N THR A 57 13.25 2.34 6.87
CA THR A 57 14.31 1.39 6.53
C THR A 57 13.90 0.48 5.39
N ALA A 58 12.63 0.06 5.35
CA ALA A 58 12.08 -0.64 4.19
C ALA A 58 12.14 0.25 2.93
N LEU A 59 11.82 1.54 3.06
CA LEU A 59 11.95 2.51 1.97
C LEU A 59 13.41 2.62 1.49
N HIS A 60 14.36 2.87 2.40
CA HIS A 60 15.78 2.99 2.04
C HIS A 60 16.35 1.70 1.43
N LEU A 61 15.94 0.55 1.95
CA LEU A 61 16.34 -0.75 1.43
C LEU A 61 15.85 -0.97 0.00
N VAL A 62 14.56 -0.71 -0.26
CA VAL A 62 13.98 -0.80 -1.62
C VAL A 62 14.69 0.15 -2.58
N GLN A 63 14.93 1.40 -2.16
CA GLN A 63 15.68 2.37 -2.96
C GLN A 63 17.09 1.87 -3.31
N ALA A 64 17.79 1.28 -2.35
CA ALA A 64 19.13 0.74 -2.56
C ALA A 64 19.11 -0.48 -3.50
N LEU A 65 18.13 -1.38 -3.37
CA LEU A 65 17.99 -2.55 -4.24
C LEU A 65 17.71 -2.14 -5.69
N VAL A 66 16.83 -1.17 -5.89
CA VAL A 66 16.52 -0.63 -7.22
C VAL A 66 17.75 0.08 -7.81
N GLN A 67 18.50 0.85 -7.00
CA GLN A 67 19.73 1.51 -7.44
C GLN A 67 20.83 0.51 -7.83
N ALA A 68 20.90 -0.64 -7.16
CA ALA A 68 21.87 -1.67 -7.46
C ALA A 68 21.62 -2.36 -8.82
N GLY A 69 20.44 -2.18 -9.43
CA GLY A 69 20.14 -2.71 -10.76
C GLY A 69 20.21 -4.23 -10.84
N LEU A 70 19.83 -4.91 -9.74
CA LEU A 70 19.92 -6.36 -9.62
C LEU A 70 19.00 -7.01 -10.66
N THR A 71 19.57 -7.87 -11.50
CA THR A 71 18.87 -8.53 -12.61
C THR A 71 18.12 -9.80 -12.19
N ASN A 72 18.36 -10.28 -10.97
CA ASN A 72 17.73 -11.46 -10.41
C ASN A 72 16.56 -11.07 -9.49
N VAL A 73 15.54 -11.92 -9.43
CA VAL A 73 14.46 -11.84 -8.46
C VAL A 73 15.03 -12.06 -7.06
N ILE A 74 14.80 -11.12 -6.13
CA ILE A 74 15.27 -11.20 -4.75
C ILE A 74 14.04 -11.13 -3.84
N PRO A 75 13.53 -12.27 -3.33
CA PRO A 75 12.40 -12.27 -2.41
C PRO A 75 12.75 -11.46 -1.15
N MET A 76 11.85 -10.56 -0.80
CA MET A 76 11.95 -9.72 0.38
C MET A 76 10.75 -9.97 1.29
N TRP A 77 11.03 -10.26 2.56
CA TRP A 77 10.02 -10.50 3.58
C TRP A 77 10.07 -9.41 4.65
N LEU A 78 8.95 -8.72 4.86
CA LEU A 78 8.77 -7.75 5.93
C LEU A 78 8.13 -8.46 7.12
N VAL A 79 8.85 -8.50 8.25
CA VAL A 79 8.40 -9.23 9.44
C VAL A 79 7.98 -8.27 10.53
N THR A 80 6.80 -8.52 11.06
CA THR A 80 6.23 -7.82 12.22
C THR A 80 5.83 -8.84 13.29
N GLN A 81 5.46 -8.36 14.48
CA GLN A 81 4.99 -9.22 15.57
C GLN A 81 3.71 -8.65 16.17
N GLY A 82 2.65 -9.46 16.22
CA GLY A 82 1.36 -9.10 16.81
C GLY A 82 0.65 -7.91 16.16
N THR A 83 1.00 -7.48 14.94
CA THR A 83 0.37 -6.32 14.30
C THR A 83 -0.96 -6.66 13.62
N GLN A 84 -1.18 -7.92 13.26
CA GLN A 84 -2.38 -8.39 12.58
C GLN A 84 -3.32 -9.10 13.56
N ASN A 85 -4.61 -8.80 13.47
CA ASN A 85 -5.64 -9.52 14.22
C ASN A 85 -6.08 -10.76 13.42
N ILE A 86 -6.05 -11.94 14.05
CA ILE A 86 -6.35 -13.23 13.42
C ILE A 86 -7.59 -13.88 14.04
N LEU A 87 -7.74 -13.79 15.36
CA LEU A 87 -8.87 -14.35 16.09
C LEU A 87 -9.75 -13.24 16.68
N ASP A 88 -11.04 -13.52 16.88
CA ASP A 88 -12.01 -12.55 17.41
C ASP A 88 -11.53 -11.91 18.74
N ALA A 89 -11.72 -10.59 18.82
CA ALA A 89 -11.75 -9.63 19.96
C ALA A 89 -10.75 -9.72 21.15
N ALA A 90 -10.15 -10.87 21.47
CA ALA A 90 -9.33 -11.09 22.66
C ALA A 90 -7.81 -11.06 22.38
N GLU A 91 -7.41 -10.98 21.11
CA GLU A 91 -6.01 -10.95 20.72
C GLU A 91 -5.40 -9.55 20.93
N VAL A 92 -4.23 -9.49 21.56
CA VAL A 92 -3.49 -8.24 21.76
C VAL A 92 -2.80 -7.85 20.46
N VAL A 93 -3.29 -6.79 19.83
CA VAL A 93 -2.67 -6.20 18.64
C VAL A 93 -1.63 -5.16 19.06
N GLN A 94 -0.43 -5.19 18.49
CA GLN A 94 0.60 -4.17 18.64
C GLN A 94 0.57 -3.23 17.42
N PRO A 95 -0.01 -2.01 17.51
CA PRO A 95 -0.34 -1.23 16.33
C PRO A 95 0.85 -0.49 15.71
N LEU A 96 1.96 -0.33 16.45
CA LEU A 96 3.03 0.60 16.09
C LEU A 96 3.72 0.26 14.77
N GLN A 97 3.82 -1.03 14.45
CA GLN A 97 4.45 -1.52 13.22
C GLN A 97 3.44 -1.80 12.09
N GLY A 98 2.14 -1.54 12.32
CA GLY A 98 1.08 -1.78 11.32
C GLY A 98 1.24 -1.00 10.01
N SER A 99 1.92 0.16 10.05
CA SER A 99 2.26 0.93 8.84
C SER A 99 3.06 0.12 7.81
N LEU A 100 3.93 -0.78 8.27
CA LEU A 100 4.83 -1.55 7.41
C LEU A 100 4.06 -2.45 6.43
N TRP A 101 2.90 -2.96 6.85
CA TRP A 101 2.02 -3.77 6.01
C TRP A 101 1.43 -3.00 4.84
N GLY A 102 1.03 -1.75 5.08
CA GLY A 102 0.56 -0.85 4.01
C GLY A 102 1.66 -0.54 3.00
N LEU A 103 2.89 -0.30 3.48
CA LEU A 103 4.05 -0.08 2.62
C LEU A 103 4.40 -1.34 1.80
N GLY A 104 4.41 -2.52 2.42
CA GLY A 104 4.73 -3.78 1.75
C GLY A 104 3.80 -4.12 0.59
N ARG A 105 2.51 -3.81 0.71
CA ARG A 105 1.54 -3.94 -0.39
C ARG A 105 1.91 -3.03 -1.57
N VAL A 106 2.38 -1.82 -1.32
CA VAL A 106 2.83 -0.91 -2.39
C VAL A 106 4.16 -1.34 -2.98
N ILE A 107 5.11 -1.83 -2.18
CA ILE A 107 6.37 -2.42 -2.68
C ILE A 107 6.06 -3.54 -3.67
N SER A 108 5.10 -4.41 -3.36
CA SER A 108 4.68 -5.50 -4.25
C SER A 108 4.13 -5.03 -5.59
N LEU A 109 3.49 -3.85 -5.62
CA LEU A 109 2.93 -3.27 -6.84
C LEU A 109 3.96 -2.48 -7.65
N GLU A 110 4.88 -1.76 -7.00
CA GLU A 110 5.91 -0.97 -7.70
C GLU A 110 7.13 -1.79 -8.11
N HIS A 111 7.44 -2.85 -7.35
CA HIS A 111 8.63 -3.69 -7.52
C HIS A 111 8.25 -5.18 -7.39
N PRO A 112 7.47 -5.73 -8.33
CA PRO A 112 7.05 -7.14 -8.31
C PRO A 112 8.24 -8.12 -8.30
N ASP A 113 9.39 -7.71 -8.86
CA ASP A 113 10.63 -8.49 -8.87
C ASP A 113 11.22 -8.72 -7.46
N LEU A 114 10.78 -7.96 -6.45
CA LEU A 114 11.15 -8.18 -5.04
C LEU A 114 10.28 -9.22 -4.34
N ARG A 115 9.18 -9.70 -4.95
CA ARG A 115 8.20 -10.64 -4.36
C ARG A 115 7.92 -10.32 -2.88
N CYS A 116 7.56 -9.07 -2.60
CA CYS A 116 7.54 -8.54 -1.24
C CYS A 116 6.42 -9.15 -0.38
N GLY A 117 6.78 -10.15 0.42
CA GLY A 117 5.88 -10.81 1.35
C GLY A 117 5.86 -10.16 2.74
N ARG A 118 4.81 -10.41 3.52
CA ARG A 118 4.66 -9.93 4.90
C ARG A 118 4.32 -11.10 5.81
N ILE A 119 5.03 -11.18 6.93
CA ILE A 119 4.82 -12.21 7.96
C ILE A 119 4.61 -11.51 9.30
N ASP A 120 3.51 -11.80 9.97
CA ASP A 120 3.26 -11.34 11.34
C ASP A 120 3.40 -12.50 12.31
N LEU A 121 4.35 -12.38 13.23
CA LEU A 121 4.70 -13.40 14.20
C LEU A 121 3.84 -13.30 15.46
N ASP A 122 3.76 -14.40 16.18
CA ASP A 122 3.05 -14.48 17.45
C ASP A 122 3.76 -13.61 18.51
N PRO A 123 3.08 -12.65 19.17
CA PRO A 123 3.67 -11.84 20.23
C PRO A 123 3.85 -12.59 21.56
N THR A 124 3.33 -13.81 21.68
CA THR A 124 3.34 -14.61 22.92
C THR A 124 4.23 -15.84 22.86
N SER A 125 4.68 -16.25 21.67
CA SER A 125 5.54 -17.41 21.48
C SER A 125 7.01 -17.07 21.74
N ASN A 126 7.78 -18.05 22.22
CA ASN A 126 9.22 -17.88 22.38
C ASN A 126 9.92 -17.93 21.01
N VAL A 127 11.10 -17.31 20.92
CA VAL A 127 11.92 -17.27 19.71
C VAL A 127 12.17 -18.67 19.12
N SER A 128 12.47 -19.66 19.96
CA SER A 128 12.70 -21.05 19.54
C SER A 128 11.49 -21.72 18.87
N GLU A 129 10.27 -21.27 19.16
CA GLU A 129 9.03 -21.79 18.55
C GLU A 129 8.72 -21.07 17.23
N ILE A 130 9.19 -19.83 17.09
CA ILE A 130 8.95 -18.98 15.92
C ILE A 130 9.86 -19.32 14.74
N ILE A 131 11.15 -19.60 15.01
CA ILE A 131 12.17 -19.76 13.95
C ILE A 131 11.81 -20.82 12.92
N PRO A 132 11.41 -22.06 13.30
CA PRO A 132 11.14 -23.10 12.30
C PRO A 132 10.04 -22.67 11.34
N SER A 133 8.91 -22.17 11.85
CA SER A 133 7.79 -21.74 11.02
C SER A 133 8.11 -20.51 10.16
N LEU A 134 8.96 -19.60 10.63
CA LEU A 134 9.42 -18.46 9.84
C LEU A 134 10.31 -18.91 8.67
N ILE A 135 11.21 -19.86 8.90
CA ILE A 135 12.10 -20.41 7.87
C ILE A 135 11.29 -21.17 6.83
N ASP A 136 10.40 -22.07 7.29
CA ASP A 136 9.51 -22.82 6.41
C ASP A 136 8.70 -21.88 5.49
N GLU A 137 8.22 -20.75 6.03
CA GLU A 137 7.50 -19.76 5.23
C GLU A 137 8.40 -19.05 4.21
N VAL A 138 9.57 -18.58 4.63
CA VAL A 138 10.48 -17.80 3.78
C VAL A 138 10.98 -18.61 2.58
N PHE A 139 11.15 -19.92 2.75
CA PHE A 139 11.57 -20.85 1.70
C PHE A 139 10.39 -21.56 1.00
N SER A 140 9.15 -21.21 1.33
CA SER A 140 7.97 -21.79 0.69
C SER A 140 7.82 -21.37 -0.76
N ASP A 141 7.43 -22.31 -1.63
CA ASP A 141 7.03 -22.05 -3.02
C ASP A 141 5.55 -21.61 -3.14
N GLU A 142 4.81 -21.52 -2.02
CA GLU A 142 3.43 -21.07 -2.05
C GLU A 142 3.34 -19.60 -2.47
N ASN A 143 2.39 -19.29 -3.36
CA ASN A 143 2.10 -17.93 -3.75
C ASN A 143 1.18 -17.27 -2.70
N GLU A 144 1.71 -17.00 -1.51
CA GLU A 144 1.06 -16.23 -0.45
C GLU A 144 1.99 -15.10 -0.01
N ASP A 145 1.44 -13.91 0.22
CA ASP A 145 2.22 -12.72 0.52
C ASP A 145 1.77 -12.02 1.82
N GLN A 146 0.71 -12.51 2.47
CA GLN A 146 0.10 -11.95 3.68
C GLN A 146 -0.11 -13.05 4.73
N ILE A 147 0.92 -13.30 5.53
CA ILE A 147 0.93 -14.44 6.45
C ILE A 147 0.94 -13.97 7.90
N ALA A 148 0.21 -14.68 8.74
CA ALA A 148 0.34 -14.57 10.18
C ALA A 148 0.53 -15.95 10.78
N ILE A 149 1.47 -16.06 11.72
CA ILE A 149 1.75 -17.28 12.46
C ILE A 149 1.30 -17.04 13.90
N ARG A 150 0.38 -17.85 14.40
CA ARG A 150 -0.13 -17.78 15.78
C ARG A 150 -0.13 -19.16 16.40
N GLN A 151 0.59 -19.33 17.50
CA GLN A 151 0.69 -20.57 18.26
C GLN A 151 1.07 -21.76 17.35
N GLY A 152 2.01 -21.54 16.43
CA GLY A 152 2.45 -22.52 15.42
C GLY A 152 1.46 -22.77 14.27
N VAL A 153 0.32 -22.09 14.23
CA VAL A 153 -0.68 -22.21 13.16
C VAL A 153 -0.49 -21.07 12.16
N ARG A 154 -0.40 -21.44 10.88
CA ARG A 154 -0.29 -20.52 9.75
C ARG A 154 -1.67 -20.04 9.29
N TYR A 155 -1.83 -18.74 9.12
CA TYR A 155 -3.00 -18.06 8.59
C TYR A 155 -2.63 -17.18 7.40
N VAL A 156 -3.53 -17.04 6.44
CA VAL A 156 -3.36 -16.21 5.25
C VAL A 156 -4.52 -15.23 5.10
N ALA A 157 -4.23 -14.02 4.64
CA ALA A 157 -5.27 -12.99 4.51
C ALA A 157 -6.15 -13.21 3.28
N ARG A 158 -7.45 -12.97 3.43
CA ARG A 158 -8.43 -12.98 2.33
C ARG A 158 -9.39 -11.81 2.45
N LEU A 159 -9.68 -11.16 1.33
CA LEU A 159 -10.81 -10.26 1.24
C LEU A 159 -12.10 -11.08 1.17
N VAL A 160 -13.09 -10.72 1.97
CA VAL A 160 -14.41 -11.37 1.98
C VAL A 160 -15.53 -10.34 1.93
N ARG A 161 -16.67 -10.71 1.33
CA ARG A 161 -17.87 -9.88 1.39
C ARG A 161 -18.47 -9.97 2.78
N GLN A 162 -18.67 -8.83 3.41
CA GLN A 162 -19.43 -8.77 4.66
C GLN A 162 -20.87 -9.23 4.39
N GLN A 163 -21.33 -10.23 5.16
CA GLN A 163 -22.73 -10.62 5.13
C GLN A 163 -23.57 -9.51 5.78
N LYS A 164 -24.71 -9.16 5.18
CA LYS A 164 -25.61 -8.15 5.75
C LYS A 164 -26.06 -8.58 7.14
N GLN A 165 -25.58 -7.89 8.16
CA GLN A 165 -26.12 -8.02 9.51
C GLN A 165 -27.43 -7.23 9.59
N LYS A 166 -28.48 -7.84 10.14
CA LYS A 166 -29.70 -7.12 10.50
C LYS A 166 -29.38 -6.30 11.74
N PHE A 167 -29.10 -5.02 11.56
CA PHE A 167 -29.01 -4.10 12.69
C PHE A 167 -30.40 -3.87 13.28
N SER A 168 -30.54 -3.94 14.59
CA SER A 168 -31.75 -3.51 15.28
C SER A 168 -31.77 -1.97 15.31
N ASP A 169 -32.88 -1.36 14.88
CA ASP A 169 -33.10 0.10 14.89
C ASP A 169 -33.10 0.73 16.30
N GLU A 170 -32.91 -0.06 17.36
CA GLU A 170 -33.25 0.34 18.74
C GLU A 170 -32.20 1.20 19.46
N GLN A 171 -30.98 1.38 18.93
CA GLN A 171 -29.99 2.31 19.51
C GLN A 171 -29.38 3.22 18.45
N LYS A 172 -29.81 4.49 18.45
CA LYS A 172 -29.13 5.54 17.69
C LYS A 172 -27.74 5.77 18.27
N SER A 173 -26.70 5.61 17.44
CA SER A 173 -25.31 5.93 17.78
C SER A 173 -25.10 7.42 18.04
N ILE A 174 -25.96 8.27 17.48
CA ILE A 174 -25.94 9.73 17.64
C ILE A 174 -27.03 10.18 18.62
N LYS A 175 -26.62 10.92 19.65
CA LYS A 175 -27.42 11.39 20.79
C LYS A 175 -27.38 12.93 20.85
N PRO A 176 -28.53 13.59 21.05
CA PRO A 176 -28.58 15.05 21.09
C PRO A 176 -27.85 15.66 22.30
N GLU A 177 -27.75 14.95 23.42
CA GLU A 177 -27.10 15.40 24.66
C GLU A 177 -25.57 15.20 24.68
N ALA A 178 -24.96 14.81 23.57
CA ALA A 178 -23.54 14.52 23.46
C ALA A 178 -22.82 15.46 22.48
N SER A 179 -21.49 15.50 22.56
CA SER A 179 -20.63 16.17 21.58
C SER A 179 -19.82 15.19 20.73
N TYR A 180 -19.48 15.63 19.52
CA TYR A 180 -18.78 14.83 18.52
C TYR A 180 -17.65 15.60 17.87
N LEU A 181 -16.47 14.98 17.80
CA LEU A 181 -15.27 15.55 17.21
C LEU A 181 -15.04 15.01 15.80
N ILE A 182 -14.93 15.90 14.82
CA ILE A 182 -14.59 15.57 13.43
C ILE A 182 -13.27 16.27 13.07
N THR A 183 -12.18 15.52 13.04
CA THR A 183 -10.88 16.05 12.58
C THR A 183 -10.83 16.03 11.06
N GLY A 184 -10.19 17.03 10.44
CA GLY A 184 -10.37 17.25 9.01
C GLY A 184 -11.81 17.69 8.69
N GLY A 185 -12.54 18.18 9.70
CA GLY A 185 -13.96 18.53 9.63
C GLY A 185 -14.27 19.70 8.71
N LEU A 186 -13.25 20.49 8.35
CA LEU A 186 -13.36 21.58 7.38
C LEU A 186 -13.05 21.14 5.93
N GLY A 187 -12.66 19.88 5.73
CA GLY A 187 -12.52 19.29 4.40
C GLY A 187 -13.86 18.81 3.85
N ALA A 188 -13.93 18.56 2.54
CA ALA A 188 -15.16 18.17 1.86
C ALA A 188 -15.87 16.98 2.54
N LEU A 189 -15.17 15.87 2.76
CA LEU A 189 -15.75 14.70 3.41
C LEU A 189 -16.12 14.95 4.89
N GLY A 190 -15.32 15.76 5.61
CA GLY A 190 -15.62 16.12 6.99
C GLY A 190 -16.91 16.94 7.13
N LEU A 191 -17.17 17.84 6.18
CA LEU A 191 -18.39 18.64 6.10
C LEU A 191 -19.61 17.78 5.74
N GLU A 192 -19.47 16.80 4.83
CA GLU A 192 -20.54 15.84 4.53
C GLU A 192 -20.90 14.99 5.76
N VAL A 193 -19.89 14.52 6.51
CA VAL A 193 -20.11 13.83 7.77
C VAL A 193 -20.84 14.73 8.77
N ALA A 194 -20.43 15.99 8.92
CA ALA A 194 -21.07 16.92 9.84
C ALA A 194 -22.55 17.15 9.50
N GLN A 195 -22.87 17.37 8.22
CA GLN A 195 -24.24 17.47 7.72
C GLN A 195 -25.04 16.21 7.99
N TRP A 196 -24.47 15.04 7.73
CA TRP A 196 -25.11 13.76 8.01
C TRP A 196 -25.38 13.58 9.50
N MET A 197 -24.41 13.85 10.38
CA MET A 197 -24.57 13.71 11.83
C MET A 197 -25.64 14.64 12.40
N VAL A 198 -25.73 15.89 11.92
CA VAL A 198 -26.80 16.82 12.31
C VAL A 198 -28.17 16.28 11.88
N LYS A 199 -28.29 15.71 10.67
CA LYS A 199 -29.52 15.02 10.23
C LYS A 199 -29.86 13.80 11.11
N GLN A 200 -28.86 13.10 11.65
CA GLN A 200 -29.06 12.00 12.60
C GLN A 200 -29.41 12.48 14.03
N GLY A 201 -29.36 13.78 14.30
CA GLY A 201 -29.77 14.38 15.57
C GLY A 201 -28.62 14.93 16.44
N ALA A 202 -27.38 14.98 15.95
CA ALA A 202 -26.27 15.58 16.69
C ALA A 202 -26.52 17.08 16.93
N LYS A 203 -26.42 17.52 18.18
CA LYS A 203 -26.60 18.94 18.57
C LYS A 203 -25.30 19.67 18.86
N HIS A 204 -24.20 18.97 19.07
CA HIS A 204 -22.89 19.57 19.35
C HIS A 204 -21.82 18.94 18.48
N ILE A 205 -21.37 19.67 17.46
CA ILE A 205 -20.33 19.22 16.52
C ILE A 205 -19.09 20.10 16.69
N VAL A 206 -17.92 19.46 16.75
CA VAL A 206 -16.63 20.12 16.79
C VAL A 206 -15.90 19.79 15.51
N LEU A 207 -15.60 20.80 14.68
CA LEU A 207 -14.83 20.65 13.46
C LEU A 207 -13.40 21.13 13.70
N THR A 208 -12.42 20.29 13.36
CA THR A 208 -11.00 20.66 13.45
C THR A 208 -10.32 20.70 12.10
N GLY A 209 -9.37 21.62 11.97
CA GLY A 209 -8.46 21.73 10.84
C GLY A 209 -7.32 22.69 11.15
N ARG A 210 -6.29 22.68 10.30
CA ARG A 210 -5.12 23.58 10.46
C ARG A 210 -5.39 25.02 9.99
N ARG A 211 -6.43 25.22 9.20
CA ARG A 211 -6.78 26.48 8.55
C ARG A 211 -8.21 26.86 8.91
N SER A 212 -8.48 28.16 8.97
CA SER A 212 -9.84 28.69 9.10
C SER A 212 -10.75 28.16 7.98
N PRO A 213 -12.08 28.04 8.24
CA PRO A 213 -13.04 27.66 7.20
C PRO A 213 -12.95 28.63 6.02
N ASN A 214 -12.97 28.07 4.80
CA ASN A 214 -13.17 28.88 3.60
C ASN A 214 -14.65 29.24 3.44
N GLU A 215 -15.00 30.03 2.42
CA GLU A 215 -16.39 30.48 2.19
C GLU A 215 -17.40 29.32 2.09
N THR A 216 -17.03 28.23 1.41
CA THR A 216 -17.90 27.04 1.29
C THR A 216 -18.12 26.36 2.65
N ALA A 217 -17.04 26.13 3.41
CA ALA A 217 -17.13 25.53 4.74
C ALA A 217 -17.91 26.43 5.70
N GLN A 218 -17.70 27.74 5.64
CA GLN A 218 -18.40 28.72 6.46
C GLN A 218 -19.91 28.71 6.19
N LYS A 219 -20.31 28.68 4.92
CA LYS A 219 -21.72 28.56 4.54
C LYS A 219 -22.37 27.28 5.07
N ILE A 220 -21.67 26.14 4.96
CA ILE A 220 -22.17 24.87 5.49
C ILE A 220 -22.31 24.94 7.01
N ILE A 221 -21.32 25.52 7.72
CA ILE A 221 -21.39 25.71 9.17
C ILE A 221 -22.64 26.52 9.56
N GLU A 222 -22.92 27.62 8.87
CA GLU A 222 -24.11 28.44 9.10
C GLU A 222 -25.41 27.66 8.85
N GLU A 223 -25.46 26.81 7.82
CA GLU A 223 -26.60 25.92 7.55
C GLU A 223 -26.81 24.88 8.68
N LEU A 224 -25.73 24.32 9.24
CA LEU A 224 -25.80 23.41 10.38
C LEU A 224 -26.29 24.11 11.65
N GLU A 225 -25.85 25.35 11.87
CA GLU A 225 -26.30 26.18 12.99
C GLU A 225 -27.77 26.57 12.86
N ALA A 226 -28.22 26.92 11.64
CA ALA A 226 -29.61 27.18 11.33
C ALA A 226 -30.50 25.94 11.52
N ALA A 227 -29.95 24.73 11.33
CA ALA A 227 -30.62 23.46 11.64
C ALA A 227 -30.69 23.14 13.15
N GLY A 228 -30.18 24.03 14.00
CA GLY A 228 -30.29 23.96 15.45
C GLY A 228 -29.22 23.11 16.12
N SER A 229 -28.03 23.02 15.53
CA SER A 229 -26.86 22.38 16.11
C SER A 229 -25.77 23.42 16.42
N LYS A 230 -25.13 23.33 17.58
CA LYS A 230 -23.98 24.16 17.94
C LYS A 230 -22.74 23.59 17.24
N VAL A 231 -22.14 24.36 16.34
CA VAL A 231 -20.88 23.99 15.68
C VAL A 231 -19.74 24.81 16.28
N ILE A 232 -18.68 24.15 16.74
CA ILE A 232 -17.46 24.83 17.20
C ILE A 232 -16.31 24.47 16.26
N VAL A 233 -15.67 25.47 15.70
CA VAL A 233 -14.43 25.28 14.92
C VAL A 233 -13.23 25.49 15.83
N LEU A 234 -12.41 24.45 15.99
CA LEU A 234 -11.15 24.51 16.75
C LEU A 234 -9.98 24.28 15.81
N LEU A 235 -9.12 25.29 15.68
CA LEU A 235 -7.94 25.19 14.82
C LEU A 235 -6.79 24.49 15.55
N GLY A 236 -6.12 23.59 14.86
CA GLY A 236 -5.03 22.81 15.43
C GLY A 236 -4.45 21.77 14.48
N ASP A 237 -3.19 21.42 14.70
CA ASP A 237 -2.55 20.29 14.02
C ASP A 237 -2.68 19.04 14.88
N ILE A 238 -3.59 18.15 14.48
CA ILE A 238 -3.84 16.90 15.21
C ILE A 238 -2.62 15.98 15.26
N SER A 239 -1.59 16.20 14.44
CA SER A 239 -0.32 15.46 14.49
C SER A 239 0.62 15.93 15.61
N THR A 240 0.15 16.82 16.50
CA THR A 240 0.88 17.28 17.68
C THR A 240 0.06 17.05 18.96
N GLN A 241 0.69 16.48 19.98
CA GLN A 241 0.02 16.12 21.23
C GLN A 241 -0.61 17.35 21.92
N ASP A 242 0.14 18.45 22.02
CA ASP A 242 -0.33 19.71 22.62
C ASP A 242 -1.60 20.26 21.96
N SER A 243 -1.70 20.14 20.63
CA SER A 243 -2.87 20.63 19.92
C SER A 243 -4.08 19.76 20.18
N VAL A 244 -3.92 18.43 20.23
CA VAL A 244 -5.03 17.50 20.55
C VAL A 244 -5.49 17.72 21.98
N MET A 245 -4.55 17.90 22.92
CA MET A 245 -4.83 18.21 24.32
C MET A 245 -5.67 19.47 24.47
N LYS A 246 -5.24 20.59 23.87
CA LYS A 246 -5.99 21.87 23.91
C LYS A 246 -7.38 21.76 23.30
N ILE A 247 -7.53 21.00 22.21
CA ILE A 247 -8.85 20.74 21.59
C ILE A 247 -9.75 20.01 22.60
N LEU A 248 -9.28 18.92 23.19
CA LEU A 248 -10.07 18.11 24.13
C LEU A 248 -10.41 18.86 25.43
N GLU A 249 -9.47 19.66 25.95
CA GLU A 249 -9.72 20.55 27.10
C GLU A 249 -10.83 21.56 26.80
N THR A 250 -10.80 22.17 25.61
CA THR A 250 -11.83 23.12 25.18
C THR A 250 -13.20 22.45 25.07
N ILE A 251 -13.26 21.22 24.55
CA ILE A 251 -14.50 20.44 24.45
C ILE A 251 -15.04 20.16 25.85
N SER A 252 -14.20 19.62 26.74
CA SER A 252 -14.56 19.29 28.13
C SER A 252 -15.09 20.51 28.90
N ALA A 253 -14.52 21.70 28.67
CA ALA A 253 -14.91 22.92 29.36
C ALA A 253 -16.20 23.57 28.83
N SER A 254 -16.61 23.30 27.59
CA SER A 254 -17.62 24.12 26.89
C SER A 254 -18.79 23.37 26.25
N LEU A 255 -18.75 22.03 26.26
CA LEU A 255 -19.73 21.17 25.61
C LEU A 255 -20.16 20.01 26.52
N PRO A 256 -21.28 19.34 26.20
CA PRO A 256 -21.63 18.06 26.81
C PRO A 256 -20.56 16.99 26.54
N PRO A 257 -20.61 15.84 27.26
CA PRO A 257 -19.60 14.79 27.14
C PRO A 257 -19.31 14.39 25.70
N LEU A 258 -18.02 14.27 25.38
CA LEU A 258 -17.56 13.76 24.08
C LEU A 258 -17.93 12.28 23.98
N LYS A 259 -18.74 11.92 22.99
CA LYS A 259 -19.20 10.54 22.76
C LYS A 259 -18.72 9.94 21.44
N GLY A 260 -18.14 10.74 20.55
CA GLY A 260 -17.65 10.19 19.31
C GLY A 260 -16.53 10.98 18.68
N VAL A 261 -15.59 10.26 18.07
CA VAL A 261 -14.52 10.81 17.26
C VAL A 261 -14.63 10.24 15.85
N ILE A 262 -14.63 11.12 14.84
CA ILE A 262 -14.44 10.76 13.44
C ILE A 262 -13.15 11.41 12.95
N HIS A 263 -12.15 10.58 12.70
CA HIS A 263 -10.85 10.99 12.22
C HIS A 263 -10.79 10.95 10.69
N ALA A 264 -11.12 12.08 10.06
CA ALA A 264 -11.07 12.29 8.61
C ALA A 264 -9.90 13.17 8.15
N ALA A 265 -8.95 13.49 9.05
CA ALA A 265 -7.77 14.27 8.67
C ALA A 265 -6.83 13.44 7.79
N GLY A 266 -6.33 14.07 6.72
CA GLY A 266 -5.41 13.43 5.79
C GLY A 266 -4.87 14.42 4.77
N VAL A 267 -3.75 14.06 4.16
CA VAL A 267 -3.14 14.73 3.01
C VAL A 267 -2.64 13.67 2.05
N LEU A 268 -2.43 14.07 0.79
CA LEU A 268 -1.77 13.25 -0.22
C LEU A 268 -0.47 13.92 -0.64
N SER A 269 0.52 13.11 -0.98
CA SER A 269 1.77 13.50 -1.61
C SER A 269 2.30 12.25 -2.31
N ASP A 270 1.65 11.94 -3.44
CA ASP A 270 1.89 10.71 -4.19
C ASP A 270 3.25 10.79 -4.91
N GLY A 271 3.89 9.65 -5.05
CA GLY A 271 5.19 9.50 -5.68
C GLY A 271 5.68 8.05 -5.60
N VAL A 272 6.47 7.62 -6.57
CA VAL A 272 7.08 6.29 -6.54
C VAL A 272 8.10 6.17 -5.41
N LEU A 273 8.21 5.00 -4.80
CA LEU A 273 9.09 4.71 -3.67
C LEU A 273 10.55 5.05 -3.99
N GLN A 274 10.99 4.80 -5.23
CA GLN A 274 12.35 5.11 -5.69
C GLN A 274 12.75 6.58 -5.49
N LYS A 275 11.80 7.52 -5.60
CA LYS A 275 12.06 8.97 -5.52
C LYS A 275 11.53 9.60 -4.22
N MET A 276 10.84 8.84 -3.39
CA MET A 276 10.18 9.36 -2.20
C MET A 276 11.19 9.62 -1.09
N SER A 277 11.29 10.87 -0.63
CA SER A 277 12.09 11.18 0.55
C SER A 277 11.36 10.78 1.84
N TRP A 278 12.11 10.45 2.89
CA TRP A 278 11.51 10.18 4.21
C TRP A 278 10.77 11.40 4.79
N GLU A 279 11.22 12.61 4.47
CA GLU A 279 10.53 13.84 4.88
C GLU A 279 9.14 13.96 4.24
N GLU A 280 9.01 13.70 2.95
CA GLU A 280 7.71 13.67 2.26
C GLU A 280 6.83 12.53 2.74
N PHE A 281 7.44 11.36 2.98
CA PHE A 281 6.77 10.19 3.54
C PHE A 281 6.10 10.53 4.88
N THR A 282 6.85 11.14 5.81
CA THR A 282 6.36 11.48 7.15
C THR A 282 5.32 12.60 7.14
N LYS A 283 5.37 13.55 6.20
CA LYS A 283 4.32 14.58 6.04
C LYS A 283 2.95 13.97 5.78
N VAL A 284 2.87 12.89 4.98
CA VAL A 284 1.63 12.16 4.70
C VAL A 284 1.19 11.30 5.88
N MET A 285 2.13 10.66 6.56
CA MET A 285 1.85 9.86 7.75
C MET A 285 1.34 10.69 8.93
N ALA A 286 1.92 11.87 9.16
CA ALA A 286 1.71 12.67 10.38
C ALA A 286 0.24 12.77 10.85
N PRO A 287 -0.74 13.17 10.01
CA PRO A 287 -2.11 13.30 10.46
C PRO A 287 -2.77 11.96 10.83
N LYS A 288 -2.43 10.86 10.14
CA LYS A 288 -3.08 9.54 10.31
C LYS A 288 -2.36 8.63 11.30
N VAL A 289 -1.06 8.83 11.48
CA VAL A 289 -0.22 8.03 12.37
C VAL A 289 -0.13 8.71 13.74
N SER A 290 0.65 9.79 13.84
CA SER A 290 0.75 10.57 15.09
C SER A 290 -0.61 11.09 15.54
N GLY A 291 -1.44 11.58 14.61
CA GLY A 291 -2.76 12.11 14.94
C GLY A 291 -3.71 11.08 15.53
N THR A 292 -3.82 9.91 14.91
CA THR A 292 -4.64 8.81 15.45
C THR A 292 -4.09 8.33 16.79
N TRP A 293 -2.77 8.25 16.94
CA TRP A 293 -2.13 7.85 18.20
C TRP A 293 -2.47 8.81 19.35
N TYR A 294 -2.30 10.12 19.15
CA TYR A 294 -2.64 11.11 20.19
C TYR A 294 -4.13 11.16 20.49
N LEU A 295 -4.99 11.04 19.47
CA LEU A 295 -6.43 10.91 19.68
C LEU A 295 -6.75 9.67 20.50
N HIS A 296 -6.11 8.52 20.24
CA HIS A 296 -6.31 7.32 21.03
C HIS A 296 -5.87 7.52 22.48
N GLN A 297 -4.63 7.92 22.72
CA GLN A 297 -4.05 8.08 24.06
C GLN A 297 -4.86 9.07 24.93
N LEU A 298 -5.29 10.21 24.35
CA LEU A 298 -5.97 11.26 25.09
C LEU A 298 -7.49 11.04 25.20
N THR A 299 -8.03 9.97 24.60
CA THR A 299 -9.47 9.64 24.68
C THR A 299 -9.75 8.24 25.23
N GLN A 300 -8.73 7.47 25.62
CA GLN A 300 -8.89 6.09 26.11
C GLN A 300 -9.77 6.00 27.37
N ASP A 301 -9.70 7.00 28.25
CA ASP A 301 -10.49 7.05 29.49
C ASP A 301 -11.86 7.73 29.30
N LEU A 302 -12.17 8.19 28.09
CA LEU A 302 -13.46 8.80 27.79
C LEU A 302 -14.48 7.73 27.40
N PRO A 303 -15.75 7.84 27.85
CA PRO A 303 -16.79 6.88 27.55
C PRO A 303 -17.35 7.11 26.14
N LEU A 304 -16.50 6.99 25.11
CA LEU A 304 -16.90 7.12 23.71
C LEU A 304 -17.88 6.01 23.34
N ASP A 305 -18.89 6.34 22.55
CA ASP A 305 -19.77 5.40 21.89
C ASP A 305 -19.11 4.88 20.59
N PHE A 306 -18.27 5.70 19.93
CA PHE A 306 -17.48 5.30 18.75
C PHE A 306 -16.17 6.08 18.57
N PHE A 307 -15.20 5.43 17.94
CA PHE A 307 -13.95 6.03 17.47
C PHE A 307 -13.70 5.52 16.05
N VAL A 308 -13.91 6.37 15.05
CA VAL A 308 -13.89 5.99 13.64
C VAL A 308 -12.71 6.63 12.92
N CYS A 309 -11.87 5.81 12.30
CA CYS A 309 -10.78 6.23 11.42
C CYS A 309 -11.23 6.13 9.96
N PHE A 310 -11.13 7.22 9.21
CA PHE A 310 -11.34 7.20 7.77
C PHE A 310 -10.05 6.80 7.07
N SER A 311 -9.88 5.49 6.94
CA SER A 311 -8.81 4.84 6.20
C SER A 311 -9.11 4.82 4.70
N SER A 312 -8.35 4.03 3.95
CA SER A 312 -8.50 3.93 2.49
C SER A 312 -8.34 2.50 2.01
N MET A 313 -8.99 2.15 0.90
CA MET A 313 -8.72 0.88 0.21
C MET A 313 -7.23 0.71 -0.16
N ALA A 314 -6.48 1.81 -0.30
CA ALA A 314 -5.04 1.79 -0.58
C ALA A 314 -4.22 1.08 0.52
N SER A 315 -4.64 1.10 1.79
CA SER A 315 -3.95 0.31 2.82
C SER A 315 -4.24 -1.18 2.73
N MET A 316 -5.36 -1.59 2.13
CA MET A 316 -5.75 -3.00 1.98
C MET A 316 -5.21 -3.64 0.70
N LEU A 317 -5.32 -2.93 -0.42
CA LEU A 317 -4.98 -3.44 -1.76
C LEU A 317 -3.63 -2.94 -2.25
N GLY A 318 -3.07 -1.90 -1.60
CA GLY A 318 -1.99 -1.11 -2.19
C GLY A 318 -2.52 -0.18 -3.29
N ASN A 319 -1.71 0.82 -3.63
CA ASN A 319 -1.83 1.57 -4.86
C ASN A 319 -0.42 2.07 -5.21
N ALA A 320 0.04 1.81 -6.44
CA ALA A 320 1.35 2.29 -6.89
C ALA A 320 1.41 3.82 -6.76
N GLY A 321 2.56 4.35 -6.34
CA GLY A 321 2.76 5.77 -6.06
C GLY A 321 2.20 6.24 -4.71
N GLN A 322 1.59 5.37 -3.91
CA GLN A 322 0.95 5.74 -2.65
C GLN A 322 1.53 5.01 -1.43
N GLY A 323 2.84 4.70 -1.44
CA GLY A 323 3.50 3.98 -0.35
C GLY A 323 3.34 4.63 1.03
N ASN A 324 3.53 5.95 1.11
CA ASN A 324 3.33 6.74 2.33
C ASN A 324 1.87 6.76 2.80
N TYR A 325 0.93 6.88 1.88
CA TYR A 325 -0.51 6.95 2.16
C TYR A 325 -1.05 5.58 2.58
N ALA A 326 -0.67 4.51 1.88
CA ALA A 326 -1.03 3.15 2.25
C ALA A 326 -0.50 2.80 3.65
N ALA A 327 0.76 3.12 3.94
CA ALA A 327 1.36 2.95 5.27
C ALA A 327 0.59 3.74 6.35
N ALA A 328 0.31 5.02 6.09
CA ALA A 328 -0.40 5.89 7.03
C ALA A 328 -1.81 5.37 7.37
N ASN A 329 -2.52 4.82 6.38
CA ASN A 329 -3.85 4.27 6.56
C ASN A 329 -3.81 2.88 7.23
N ALA A 330 -2.81 2.04 6.93
CA ALA A 330 -2.62 0.74 7.58
C ALA A 330 -2.38 0.87 9.10
N PHE A 331 -1.72 1.94 9.55
CA PHE A 331 -1.61 2.25 10.98
C PHE A 331 -2.99 2.44 11.65
N MET A 332 -3.90 3.17 11.00
CA MET A 332 -5.23 3.38 11.55
C MET A 332 -6.04 2.09 11.59
N ASP A 333 -5.84 1.23 10.60
CA ASP A 333 -6.43 -0.11 10.57
C ASP A 333 -5.97 -0.90 11.81
N ALA A 334 -4.67 -0.89 12.10
CA ALA A 334 -4.10 -1.54 13.28
C ALA A 334 -4.59 -0.92 14.60
N ILE A 335 -4.73 0.42 14.69
CA ILE A 335 -5.27 1.09 15.88
C ILE A 335 -6.72 0.70 16.14
N ALA A 336 -7.54 0.53 15.11
CA ALA A 336 -8.93 0.14 15.30
C ALA A 336 -9.06 -1.23 15.96
N HIS A 337 -8.23 -2.20 15.53
CA HIS A 337 -8.13 -3.51 16.20
C HIS A 337 -7.53 -3.40 17.60
N TYR A 338 -6.46 -2.62 17.79
CA TYR A 338 -5.84 -2.40 19.11
C TYR A 338 -6.81 -1.83 20.15
N ARG A 339 -7.64 -0.86 19.75
CA ARG A 339 -8.67 -0.29 20.63
C ARG A 339 -9.70 -1.35 21.01
N ARG A 340 -10.14 -2.17 20.05
CA ARG A 340 -11.13 -3.23 20.30
C ARG A 340 -10.59 -4.32 21.21
N GLY A 341 -9.32 -4.70 21.07
CA GLY A 341 -8.63 -5.62 21.99
C GLY A 341 -8.55 -5.11 23.42
N GLN A 342 -8.59 -3.78 23.63
CA GLN A 342 -8.68 -3.15 24.95
C GLN A 342 -10.12 -2.93 25.44
N GLY A 343 -11.12 -3.44 24.73
CA GLY A 343 -12.53 -3.20 25.04
C GLY A 343 -13.01 -1.78 24.72
N LEU A 344 -12.22 -0.97 24.02
CA LEU A 344 -12.58 0.38 23.59
C LEU A 344 -13.24 0.35 22.20
N PRO A 345 -14.16 1.29 21.89
CA PRO A 345 -14.67 1.42 20.52
C PRO A 345 -13.52 1.73 19.55
N GLY A 346 -13.52 1.05 18.41
CA GLY A 346 -12.57 1.27 17.31
C GLY A 346 -13.15 0.75 16.01
N LEU A 347 -13.14 1.58 14.97
CA LEU A 347 -13.57 1.22 13.62
C LEU A 347 -12.68 1.93 12.60
N SER A 348 -12.01 1.18 11.74
CA SER A 348 -11.36 1.71 10.54
C SER A 348 -12.23 1.42 9.32
N ILE A 349 -12.54 2.46 8.54
CA ILE A 349 -13.27 2.30 7.28
C ILE A 349 -12.31 2.56 6.14
N ASN A 350 -11.99 1.52 5.38
CA ASN A 350 -11.13 1.60 4.20
C ASN A 350 -11.97 2.08 3.00
N TRP A 351 -12.09 3.40 2.86
CA TRP A 351 -12.90 4.01 1.81
C TRP A 351 -12.25 3.86 0.43
N GLY A 352 -13.07 3.55 -0.58
CA GLY A 352 -12.76 3.79 -1.98
C GLY A 352 -12.79 5.26 -2.34
N ALA A 353 -12.63 5.56 -3.63
CA ALA A 353 -12.71 6.93 -4.12
C ALA A 353 -14.14 7.49 -3.97
N TRP A 354 -14.25 8.76 -3.56
CA TRP A 354 -15.54 9.45 -3.44
C TRP A 354 -15.87 10.22 -4.71
N ALA A 355 -17.15 10.22 -5.12
CA ALA A 355 -17.63 10.94 -6.29
C ALA A 355 -17.66 12.45 -6.06
N ALA A 356 -17.87 12.88 -4.81
CA ALA A 356 -17.86 14.28 -4.44
C ALA A 356 -16.43 14.82 -4.20
N GLY A 357 -16.32 16.15 -4.26
CA GLY A 357 -15.09 16.92 -4.07
C GLY A 357 -14.18 16.45 -2.93
N GLY A 358 -12.88 16.70 -3.04
CA GLY A 358 -11.90 16.30 -2.02
C GLY A 358 -10.56 15.88 -2.61
N MET A 359 -9.81 15.05 -1.87
CA MET A 359 -8.54 14.48 -2.36
C MET A 359 -8.76 13.63 -3.63
N ALA A 360 -9.83 12.83 -3.68
CA ALA A 360 -10.19 12.02 -4.84
C ALA A 360 -10.63 12.85 -6.05
N ALA A 361 -11.31 13.98 -5.86
CA ALA A 361 -11.74 14.83 -6.97
C ALA A 361 -10.59 15.57 -7.68
N ARG A 362 -9.48 15.85 -6.97
CA ARG A 362 -8.26 16.41 -7.57
C ARG A 362 -7.54 15.37 -8.45
N LEU A 363 -7.48 14.11 -8.00
CA LEU A 363 -7.00 12.99 -8.82
C LEU A 363 -7.96 12.70 -10.00
N ALA A 364 -9.28 12.79 -9.78
CA ALA A 364 -10.28 12.55 -10.82
C ALA A 364 -10.30 13.63 -11.92
N SER A 365 -9.99 14.90 -11.62
CA SER A 365 -9.90 15.93 -12.66
C SER A 365 -8.74 15.70 -13.64
N GLU A 366 -7.68 15.02 -13.19
CA GLU A 366 -6.54 14.67 -14.03
C GLU A 366 -6.73 13.30 -14.69
N HIS A 367 -7.50 12.38 -14.09
CA HIS A 367 -7.54 10.96 -14.45
C HIS A 367 -8.97 10.36 -14.57
N GLN A 368 -10.00 11.16 -14.84
CA GLN A 368 -11.41 10.73 -14.90
C GLN A 368 -11.66 9.53 -15.83
N ASN A 369 -10.92 9.45 -16.95
CA ASN A 369 -10.99 8.32 -17.90
C ASN A 369 -10.35 7.03 -17.36
N ARG A 370 -9.37 7.11 -16.45
CA ARG A 370 -8.66 5.95 -15.87
C ARG A 370 -9.48 5.23 -14.79
N MET A 371 -10.29 5.96 -14.02
CA MET A 371 -11.11 5.37 -12.95
C MET A 371 -12.35 4.63 -13.48
N GLN A 372 -13.02 5.18 -14.51
CA GLN A 372 -14.18 4.50 -15.09
C GLN A 372 -13.80 3.21 -15.84
N SER A 373 -12.55 3.12 -16.30
CA SER A 373 -12.01 1.98 -17.03
C SER A 373 -11.32 0.93 -16.15
N SER A 374 -11.17 1.13 -14.84
CA SER A 374 -10.48 0.18 -13.94
C SER A 374 -11.42 -0.77 -13.20
N GLY A 375 -12.74 -0.65 -13.36
CA GLY A 375 -13.73 -1.45 -12.63
C GLY A 375 -14.00 -0.98 -11.18
N VAL A 376 -13.24 -0.02 -10.66
CA VAL A 376 -13.49 0.61 -9.36
C VAL A 376 -14.43 1.81 -9.53
N VAL A 377 -15.55 1.80 -8.81
CA VAL A 377 -16.58 2.84 -8.93
C VAL A 377 -16.43 3.86 -7.80
N ALA A 378 -16.67 5.13 -8.12
CA ALA A 378 -16.69 6.19 -7.11
C ALA A 378 -17.92 6.06 -6.20
N ILE A 379 -17.72 6.34 -4.91
CA ILE A 379 -18.75 6.28 -3.86
C ILE A 379 -19.60 7.54 -3.92
N ASP A 380 -20.90 7.35 -4.14
CA ASP A 380 -21.89 8.41 -3.95
C ASP A 380 -21.95 8.85 -2.48
N ILE A 381 -22.13 10.15 -2.21
CA ILE A 381 -22.14 10.69 -0.84
C ILE A 381 -23.24 10.01 -0.01
N GLU A 382 -24.46 9.93 -0.54
CA GLU A 382 -25.60 9.40 0.21
C GLU A 382 -25.37 7.93 0.55
N ALA A 383 -24.93 7.15 -0.43
CA ALA A 383 -24.60 5.74 -0.23
C ALA A 383 -23.46 5.55 0.80
N GLY A 384 -22.41 6.38 0.74
CA GLY A 384 -21.31 6.35 1.69
C GLY A 384 -21.74 6.71 3.12
N MET A 385 -22.62 7.69 3.28
CA MET A 385 -23.17 8.08 4.58
C MET A 385 -24.14 7.04 5.17
N GLN A 386 -24.91 6.35 4.32
CA GLN A 386 -25.71 5.19 4.73
C GLN A 386 -24.82 4.03 5.23
N ALA A 387 -23.70 3.78 4.55
CA ALA A 387 -22.71 2.79 4.98
C ALA A 387 -22.09 3.19 6.33
N LEU A 388 -21.68 4.46 6.50
CA LEU A 388 -21.18 4.97 7.77
C LEU A 388 -22.17 4.75 8.91
N GLY A 389 -23.44 5.12 8.71
CA GLY A 389 -24.49 4.94 9.70
C GLY A 389 -24.68 3.48 10.11
N SER A 390 -24.66 2.57 9.13
CA SER A 390 -24.79 1.13 9.38
C SER A 390 -23.60 0.57 10.16
N LEU A 391 -22.38 1.01 9.84
CA LEU A 391 -21.15 0.53 10.47
C LEU A 391 -20.96 1.03 11.90
N LEU A 392 -21.49 2.22 12.24
CA LEU A 392 -21.47 2.74 13.62
C LEU A 392 -22.23 1.86 14.62
N SER A 393 -23.22 1.10 14.14
CA SER A 393 -23.98 0.15 14.96
C SER A 393 -23.38 -1.27 14.94
N GLY A 394 -22.27 -1.47 14.23
CA GLY A 394 -21.61 -2.76 14.07
C GLY A 394 -20.53 -3.08 15.11
N SER A 395 -20.15 -4.35 15.16
CA SER A 395 -19.06 -4.86 16.01
C SER A 395 -17.71 -4.91 15.29
N GLN A 396 -17.66 -4.60 14.00
CA GLN A 396 -16.45 -4.73 13.20
C GLN A 396 -15.39 -3.68 13.61
N SER A 397 -14.13 -4.12 13.61
CA SER A 397 -12.96 -3.24 13.82
C SER A 397 -12.48 -2.61 12.51
N GLN A 398 -12.63 -3.29 11.38
CA GLN A 398 -12.14 -2.83 10.08
C GLN A 398 -13.08 -3.30 8.96
N VAL A 399 -13.48 -2.39 8.07
CA VAL A 399 -14.35 -2.71 6.92
C VAL A 399 -13.94 -1.89 5.68
N GLY A 400 -13.85 -2.58 4.53
CA GLY A 400 -13.73 -1.95 3.23
C GLY A 400 -15.06 -1.47 2.66
N VAL A 401 -15.13 -0.21 2.25
CA VAL A 401 -16.30 0.36 1.56
C VAL A 401 -15.85 0.94 0.23
N PHE A 402 -15.89 0.13 -0.81
CA PHE A 402 -15.51 0.50 -2.17
C PHE A 402 -16.32 -0.33 -3.18
N PRO A 403 -17.22 0.30 -3.97
CA PRO A 403 -17.99 -0.42 -4.97
C PRO A 403 -17.08 -0.82 -6.14
N VAL A 404 -17.05 -2.10 -6.46
CA VAL A 404 -16.19 -2.67 -7.52
C VAL A 404 -17.00 -3.59 -8.41
N ASN A 405 -16.89 -3.38 -9.71
CA ASN A 405 -17.27 -4.36 -10.72
C ASN A 405 -16.09 -5.31 -10.93
N TRP A 406 -16.08 -6.42 -10.18
CA TRP A 406 -14.97 -7.37 -10.16
C TRP A 406 -14.66 -7.97 -11.54
N SER A 407 -15.69 -8.25 -12.33
CA SER A 407 -15.49 -8.77 -13.69
C SER A 407 -14.78 -7.77 -14.61
N GLU A 408 -15.07 -6.48 -14.47
CA GLU A 408 -14.37 -5.44 -15.24
C GLU A 408 -12.98 -5.16 -14.66
N PHE A 409 -12.85 -5.18 -13.33
CA PHE A 409 -11.57 -4.99 -12.65
C PHE A 409 -10.53 -6.05 -13.10
N PHE A 410 -10.88 -7.34 -13.07
CA PHE A 410 -9.96 -8.40 -13.52
C PHE A 410 -9.72 -8.39 -15.04
N ARG A 411 -10.71 -7.96 -15.84
CA ARG A 411 -10.51 -7.77 -17.29
C ARG A 411 -9.42 -6.74 -17.58
N GLN A 412 -9.38 -5.67 -16.80
CA GLN A 412 -8.50 -4.52 -17.01
C GLN A 412 -7.15 -4.69 -16.30
N THR A 413 -7.13 -5.52 -15.25
CA THR A 413 -5.93 -5.89 -14.50
C THR A 413 -5.84 -7.42 -14.36
N PRO A 414 -5.53 -8.19 -15.43
CA PRO A 414 -5.45 -9.65 -15.38
C PRO A 414 -4.48 -10.19 -14.32
N THR A 415 -3.35 -9.50 -14.07
CA THR A 415 -2.41 -9.89 -13.00
C THR A 415 -3.02 -9.87 -11.61
N ALA A 416 -4.10 -9.11 -11.39
CA ALA A 416 -4.80 -9.10 -10.10
C ALA A 416 -5.47 -10.44 -9.78
N GLU A 417 -5.74 -11.30 -10.78
CA GLU A 417 -6.23 -12.67 -10.55
C GLU A 417 -5.21 -13.54 -9.80
N LYS A 418 -3.91 -13.21 -9.93
CA LYS A 418 -2.82 -13.90 -9.24
C LYS A 418 -2.62 -13.42 -7.81
N ILE A 419 -3.33 -12.37 -7.38
CA ILE A 419 -3.24 -11.82 -6.01
C ILE A 419 -4.07 -12.71 -5.07
N PRO A 420 -3.44 -13.47 -4.15
CA PRO A 420 -4.13 -14.48 -3.31
C PRO A 420 -5.22 -13.86 -2.43
N PHE A 421 -4.97 -12.64 -1.95
CA PHE A 421 -5.91 -11.85 -1.15
C PHE A 421 -7.27 -11.63 -1.84
N LEU A 422 -7.31 -11.60 -3.18
CA LEU A 422 -8.52 -11.37 -3.97
C LEU A 422 -9.16 -12.66 -4.52
N SER A 423 -8.63 -13.83 -4.18
CA SER A 423 -9.05 -15.12 -4.73
C SER A 423 -10.56 -15.40 -4.60
N GLY A 424 -11.20 -14.91 -3.53
CA GLY A 424 -12.66 -15.04 -3.31
C GLY A 424 -13.55 -14.21 -4.26
N PHE A 425 -12.96 -13.34 -5.09
CA PHE A 425 -13.68 -12.49 -6.04
C PHE A 425 -13.39 -12.85 -7.51
N VAL A 426 -12.41 -13.70 -7.76
CA VAL A 426 -12.08 -14.17 -9.11
C VAL A 426 -13.31 -14.95 -9.65
N PRO A 427 -13.84 -14.59 -10.83
CA PRO A 427 -15.02 -15.24 -11.38
C PRO A 427 -14.83 -16.76 -11.55
N SER A 428 -15.75 -17.57 -11.01
CA SER A 428 -15.66 -19.05 -11.06
C SER A 428 -15.87 -19.66 -12.44
N GLN A 429 -16.27 -18.86 -13.42
CA GLN A 429 -16.30 -19.27 -14.83
C GLN A 429 -15.42 -18.28 -15.59
N PRO A 430 -14.41 -18.74 -16.35
CA PRO A 430 -13.82 -17.90 -17.38
C PRO A 430 -14.98 -17.47 -18.26
N SER A 431 -15.23 -16.16 -18.39
CA SER A 431 -16.25 -15.69 -19.30
C SER A 431 -16.00 -16.33 -20.66
N LEU A 432 -16.98 -17.02 -21.23
CA LEU A 432 -16.91 -17.64 -22.57
C LEU A 432 -16.53 -16.65 -23.68
N SER A 433 -16.44 -15.35 -23.38
CA SER A 433 -15.60 -14.39 -24.09
C SER A 433 -14.14 -14.50 -23.64
N GLN A 434 -13.52 -15.67 -23.81
CA GLN A 434 -12.07 -15.75 -23.84
C GLN A 434 -11.67 -15.08 -25.15
N LYS A 435 -11.51 -13.75 -25.13
CA LYS A 435 -10.61 -13.14 -26.10
C LYS A 435 -9.27 -13.82 -25.84
N PHE A 436 -8.70 -14.40 -26.89
CA PHE A 436 -7.34 -14.92 -26.90
C PHE A 436 -6.42 -14.01 -26.08
N SER A 437 -5.51 -14.59 -25.30
CA SER A 437 -4.43 -13.80 -24.72
C SER A 437 -3.78 -12.98 -25.85
N PHE A 438 -3.32 -11.77 -25.55
CA PHE A 438 -2.74 -10.93 -26.61
C PHE A 438 -1.58 -11.64 -27.34
N ILE A 439 -0.87 -12.53 -26.64
CA ILE A 439 0.11 -13.45 -27.21
C ILE A 439 -0.51 -14.41 -28.23
N GLU A 440 -1.62 -15.08 -27.90
CA GLU A 440 -2.32 -15.96 -28.84
C GLU A 440 -2.88 -15.17 -30.06
N GLU A 441 -3.32 -13.93 -29.86
CA GLU A 441 -3.74 -13.05 -30.97
C GLU A 441 -2.55 -12.70 -31.88
N LEU A 442 -1.40 -12.39 -31.29
CA LEU A 442 -0.15 -12.16 -32.02
C LEU A 442 0.30 -13.42 -32.76
N GLU A 443 0.27 -14.60 -32.13
CA GLU A 443 0.64 -15.87 -32.74
C GLU A 443 -0.28 -16.22 -33.92
N ALA A 444 -1.58 -15.96 -33.80
CA ALA A 444 -2.57 -16.19 -34.85
C ALA A 444 -2.42 -15.24 -36.06
N LYS A 445 -1.68 -14.12 -35.92
CA LYS A 445 -1.38 -13.22 -37.03
C LYS A 445 -0.21 -13.73 -37.87
N ALA A 446 -0.26 -13.41 -39.17
CA ALA A 446 0.86 -13.63 -40.06
C ALA A 446 2.07 -12.82 -39.58
N ILE A 447 3.28 -13.40 -39.67
CA ILE A 447 4.53 -12.80 -39.20
C ILE A 447 4.68 -11.31 -39.59
N PRO A 448 4.39 -10.88 -40.84
CA PRO A 448 4.53 -9.47 -41.23
C PRO A 448 3.60 -8.50 -40.47
N ASP A 449 2.47 -8.99 -39.97
CA ASP A 449 1.43 -8.19 -39.30
C ASP A 449 1.62 -8.13 -37.77
N ARG A 450 2.46 -9.01 -37.21
CA ARG A 450 2.67 -9.12 -35.74
C ARG A 450 3.25 -7.83 -35.15
N MET A 451 4.25 -7.25 -35.82
CA MET A 451 4.90 -6.03 -35.38
C MET A 451 3.94 -4.82 -35.38
N GLU A 452 3.07 -4.73 -36.38
CA GLU A 452 2.05 -3.66 -36.46
C GLU A 452 1.02 -3.81 -35.33
N LEU A 453 0.56 -5.03 -35.07
CA LEU A 453 -0.37 -5.32 -33.98
C LEU A 453 0.24 -5.00 -32.60
N LEU A 454 1.48 -5.45 -32.34
CA LEU A 454 2.22 -5.11 -31.11
C LEU A 454 2.35 -3.60 -30.94
N THR A 455 2.79 -2.89 -31.99
CA THR A 455 2.92 -1.43 -31.97
C THR A 455 1.60 -0.74 -31.66
N ALA A 456 0.50 -1.14 -32.31
CA ALA A 456 -0.81 -0.57 -32.08
C ALA A 456 -1.28 -0.79 -30.64
N HIS A 457 -1.02 -1.96 -30.07
CA HIS A 457 -1.41 -2.31 -28.72
C HIS A 457 -0.62 -1.53 -27.66
N ILE A 458 0.71 -1.51 -27.74
CA ILE A 458 1.57 -0.74 -26.83
C ILE A 458 1.24 0.76 -26.91
N ARG A 459 1.01 1.29 -28.11
CA ARG A 459 0.61 2.69 -28.31
C ARG A 459 -0.75 3.00 -27.69
N SER A 460 -1.73 2.10 -27.81
CA SER A 460 -3.03 2.28 -27.17
C SER A 460 -2.90 2.31 -25.64
N MET A 461 -2.09 1.41 -25.06
CA MET A 461 -1.82 1.42 -23.63
C MET A 461 -1.14 2.71 -23.19
N LEU A 462 -0.11 3.16 -23.89
CA LEU A 462 0.57 4.43 -23.63
C LEU A 462 -0.39 5.63 -23.74
N ALA A 463 -1.27 5.65 -24.74
CA ALA A 463 -2.29 6.69 -24.91
C ALA A 463 -3.28 6.74 -23.74
N GLN A 464 -3.77 5.58 -23.31
CA GLN A 464 -4.67 5.45 -22.17
C GLN A 464 -3.99 5.86 -20.86
N THR A 465 -2.72 5.47 -20.69
CA THR A 465 -1.91 5.92 -19.57
C THR A 465 -1.78 7.45 -19.63
N LEU A 466 -1.42 8.05 -20.76
CA LEU A 466 -1.27 9.50 -20.89
C LEU A 466 -2.59 10.31 -20.89
N GLY A 467 -3.74 9.65 -21.02
CA GLY A 467 -5.03 10.34 -21.17
C GLY A 467 -5.16 11.12 -22.49
N ILE A 468 -4.37 10.77 -23.50
CA ILE A 468 -4.37 11.39 -24.84
C ILE A 468 -4.88 10.42 -25.89
N SER A 469 -5.15 10.91 -27.10
CA SER A 469 -5.46 10.04 -28.25
C SER A 469 -4.20 9.36 -28.75
N ASP A 470 -4.34 8.08 -29.10
CA ASP A 470 -3.36 7.25 -29.83
C ASP A 470 -2.75 7.92 -31.07
N ALA A 471 -3.54 8.71 -31.81
CA ALA A 471 -3.10 9.44 -33.00
C ALA A 471 -2.05 10.52 -32.70
N LYS A 472 -1.89 10.92 -31.43
CA LYS A 472 -0.88 11.90 -31.00
C LYS A 472 0.46 11.27 -30.62
N ILE A 473 0.57 9.93 -30.65
CA ILE A 473 1.80 9.22 -30.27
C ILE A 473 2.50 8.73 -31.53
N GLY A 474 3.61 9.40 -31.85
CA GLY A 474 4.55 9.02 -32.88
C GLY A 474 5.53 7.93 -32.44
N MET A 475 6.25 7.33 -33.39
CA MET A 475 7.21 6.26 -33.13
C MET A 475 8.53 6.74 -32.49
N GLY A 476 8.82 8.04 -32.58
CA GLY A 476 10.11 8.63 -32.21
C GLY A 476 10.07 9.67 -31.08
N GLU A 477 8.89 9.91 -30.50
CA GLU A 477 8.71 10.86 -29.40
C GLU A 477 9.25 10.26 -28.09
N SER A 478 10.01 11.06 -27.34
CA SER A 478 10.46 10.72 -25.99
C SER A 478 9.25 10.57 -25.08
N PHE A 479 9.15 9.41 -24.43
CA PHE A 479 8.09 9.16 -23.46
C PHE A 479 8.09 10.21 -22.35
N PHE A 480 9.27 10.57 -21.84
CA PHE A 480 9.40 11.47 -20.70
C PHE A 480 9.40 12.95 -21.12
N ASP A 481 10.16 13.31 -22.16
CA ASP A 481 10.38 14.72 -22.51
C ASP A 481 9.26 15.30 -23.39
N ASP A 482 8.79 14.52 -24.37
CA ASP A 482 7.81 15.00 -25.36
C ASP A 482 6.39 14.67 -24.95
N LEU A 483 6.16 13.44 -24.46
CA LEU A 483 4.83 12.95 -24.09
C LEU A 483 4.46 13.21 -22.63
N GLY A 484 5.43 13.58 -21.79
CA GLY A 484 5.20 13.92 -20.38
C GLY A 484 4.86 12.71 -19.50
N LEU A 485 5.36 11.52 -19.85
CA LEU A 485 5.26 10.34 -19.00
C LEU A 485 6.04 10.59 -17.70
N ASP A 486 5.35 10.56 -16.56
CA ASP A 486 6.02 10.63 -15.26
C ASP A 486 6.41 9.23 -14.73
N SER A 487 7.08 9.18 -13.58
CA SER A 487 7.55 7.91 -13.00
C SER A 487 6.44 7.00 -12.51
N LEU A 488 5.29 7.54 -12.09
CA LEU A 488 4.15 6.74 -11.66
C LEU A 488 3.44 6.13 -12.86
N MET A 489 3.24 6.93 -13.91
CA MET A 489 2.69 6.48 -15.19
C MET A 489 3.58 5.43 -15.85
N ALA A 490 4.90 5.53 -15.69
CA ALA A 490 5.85 4.53 -16.15
C ALA A 490 5.66 3.17 -15.44
N VAL A 491 5.53 3.16 -14.11
CA VAL A 491 5.26 1.93 -13.34
C VAL A 491 3.91 1.32 -13.76
N GLU A 492 2.87 2.15 -13.89
CA GLU A 492 1.55 1.70 -14.35
C GLU A 492 1.62 1.07 -15.74
N LEU A 493 2.28 1.73 -16.70
CA LEU A 493 2.44 1.21 -18.05
C LEU A 493 3.24 -0.09 -18.07
N LYS A 494 4.35 -0.17 -17.32
CA LYS A 494 5.17 -1.39 -17.18
C LYS A 494 4.33 -2.56 -16.68
N ASN A 495 3.62 -2.38 -15.57
CA ASN A 495 2.78 -3.43 -14.97
C ASN A 495 1.66 -3.88 -15.91
N ARG A 496 1.10 -2.97 -16.73
CA ARG A 496 0.11 -3.32 -17.77
C ARG A 496 0.72 -4.14 -18.90
N ILE A 497 1.93 -3.80 -19.34
CA ILE A 497 2.66 -4.58 -20.36
C ILE A 497 2.99 -5.98 -19.83
N GLU A 498 3.53 -6.09 -18.60
CA GLU A 498 3.76 -7.38 -17.93
C GLU A 498 2.48 -8.22 -17.88
N SER A 499 1.35 -7.59 -17.54
CA SER A 499 0.07 -8.27 -17.44
C SER A 499 -0.45 -8.82 -18.76
N ILE A 500 -0.26 -8.08 -19.87
CA ILE A 500 -0.81 -8.50 -21.17
C ILE A 500 0.09 -9.51 -21.89
N LEU A 501 1.40 -9.42 -21.66
CA LEU A 501 2.39 -10.32 -22.21
C LEU A 501 2.63 -11.55 -21.31
N ASN A 502 2.18 -11.51 -20.06
CA ASN A 502 2.41 -12.54 -19.04
C ASN A 502 3.91 -12.82 -18.80
N VAL A 503 4.71 -11.76 -18.74
CA VAL A 503 6.18 -11.78 -18.53
C VAL A 503 6.58 -10.88 -17.35
N SER A 504 7.78 -11.09 -16.80
CA SER A 504 8.44 -10.14 -15.88
C SER A 504 9.31 -9.19 -16.70
N LEU A 505 9.23 -7.90 -16.45
CA LEU A 505 10.01 -6.88 -17.13
C LEU A 505 10.92 -6.16 -16.12
N SER A 506 12.07 -5.67 -16.57
CA SER A 506 12.93 -4.85 -15.74
C SER A 506 12.21 -3.58 -15.27
N SER A 507 12.43 -3.17 -14.02
CA SER A 507 11.96 -1.88 -13.48
C SER A 507 12.49 -0.66 -14.26
N THR A 508 13.59 -0.81 -15.01
CA THR A 508 14.20 0.24 -15.84
C THR A 508 13.72 0.25 -17.30
N LEU A 509 12.86 -0.69 -17.70
CA LEU A 509 12.43 -0.91 -19.10
C LEU A 509 12.13 0.39 -19.87
N LEU A 510 11.27 1.25 -19.31
CA LEU A 510 10.85 2.46 -20.02
C LEU A 510 11.96 3.52 -20.11
N PHE A 511 12.95 3.48 -19.22
CA PHE A 511 14.14 4.35 -19.28
C PHE A 511 15.18 3.83 -20.27
N ASP A 512 15.34 2.50 -20.36
CA ASP A 512 16.26 1.86 -21.31
C ASP A 512 15.74 2.00 -22.75
N TYR A 513 14.41 1.97 -22.92
CA TYR A 513 13.73 2.08 -24.21
C TYR A 513 12.72 3.25 -24.23
N PRO A 514 13.18 4.52 -24.18
CA PRO A 514 12.35 5.70 -23.89
C PRO A 514 11.53 6.22 -25.09
N ILE A 515 11.38 5.43 -26.16
CA ILE A 515 10.56 5.77 -27.33
C ILE A 515 9.82 4.51 -27.82
N LEU A 516 8.64 4.70 -28.42
CA LEU A 516 7.75 3.60 -28.81
C LEU A 516 8.44 2.58 -29.72
N LYS A 517 9.22 3.05 -30.70
CA LYS A 517 9.97 2.16 -31.61
C LYS A 517 10.96 1.26 -30.87
N LYS A 518 11.71 1.80 -29.91
CA LYS A 518 12.72 1.04 -29.16
C LYS A 518 12.08 0.01 -28.24
N LEU A 519 11.00 0.42 -27.56
CA LEU A 519 10.27 -0.44 -26.64
C LEU A 519 9.67 -1.63 -27.39
N VAL A 520 8.96 -1.37 -28.49
CA VAL A 520 8.33 -2.44 -29.28
C VAL A 520 9.36 -3.41 -29.85
N ASN A 521 10.49 -2.92 -30.37
CA ASN A 521 11.55 -3.79 -30.88
C ASN A 521 12.13 -4.68 -29.78
N HIS A 522 12.45 -4.12 -28.62
CA HIS A 522 12.97 -4.91 -27.50
C HIS A 522 11.96 -5.97 -27.02
N LEU A 523 10.68 -5.61 -26.93
CA LEU A 523 9.63 -6.58 -26.57
C LEU A 523 9.54 -7.72 -27.60
N ALA A 524 9.69 -7.42 -28.89
CA ALA A 524 9.64 -8.41 -29.96
C ALA A 524 10.89 -9.29 -30.03
N ASP A 525 12.07 -8.72 -29.81
CA ASP A 525 13.36 -9.40 -30.03
C ASP A 525 13.81 -10.19 -28.79
N ASP A 526 13.61 -9.65 -27.58
CA ASP A 526 14.24 -10.16 -26.35
C ASP A 526 13.25 -10.70 -25.30
N VAL A 527 11.95 -10.40 -25.42
CA VAL A 527 10.97 -10.66 -24.36
C VAL A 527 9.90 -11.67 -24.78
N ILE A 528 9.27 -11.46 -25.94
CA ILE A 528 8.16 -12.29 -26.39
C ILE A 528 8.72 -13.48 -27.19
N PRO A 529 8.47 -14.74 -26.78
CA PRO A 529 9.06 -15.92 -27.42
C PRO A 529 8.32 -16.34 -28.72
N ILE A 530 8.05 -15.41 -29.64
CA ILE A 530 7.39 -15.67 -30.93
C ILE A 530 8.14 -14.98 -32.07
N GLU A 531 8.11 -15.55 -33.28
CA GLU A 531 8.80 -14.98 -34.44
C GLU A 531 8.12 -13.68 -34.94
N PHE A 532 8.87 -12.58 -34.99
CA PHE A 532 8.42 -11.30 -35.58
C PHE A 532 9.02 -11.00 -36.96
N SER A 533 10.01 -11.78 -37.40
CA SER A 533 10.66 -11.66 -38.70
C SER A 533 10.67 -13.00 -39.43
N MET A 534 10.50 -12.98 -40.75
CA MET A 534 10.81 -14.15 -41.58
C MET A 534 12.31 -14.17 -41.77
N ASP A 535 13.02 -15.05 -41.08
CA ASP A 535 14.46 -15.14 -41.27
C ASP A 535 14.74 -15.64 -42.70
N ASN A 536 15.35 -14.78 -43.52
CA ASN A 536 15.91 -15.19 -44.80
C ASN A 536 17.20 -15.94 -44.49
N GLY A 537 17.10 -17.26 -44.39
CA GLY A 537 18.26 -18.13 -44.27
C GLY A 537 19.33 -17.80 -45.31
N ALA A 538 20.41 -17.17 -44.86
CA ALA A 538 21.70 -17.17 -45.52
C ALA A 538 22.72 -17.63 -44.47
N SER A 539 22.84 -18.95 -44.36
CA SER A 539 23.99 -19.62 -43.79
C SER A 539 25.27 -19.11 -44.46
N GLU A 540 26.07 -18.31 -43.76
CA GLU A 540 27.49 -18.19 -44.06
C GLU A 540 28.29 -18.99 -43.03
N ASN A 541 28.82 -20.10 -43.55
CA ASN A 541 29.87 -20.89 -42.93
C ASN A 541 31.02 -19.99 -42.46
N ASN A 542 31.48 -20.16 -41.23
CA ASN A 542 32.90 -19.99 -40.94
C ASN A 542 33.39 -21.14 -40.05
N VAL A 543 34.49 -21.70 -40.55
CA VAL A 543 35.19 -22.91 -40.11
C VAL A 543 36.02 -22.62 -38.87
N ASP A 544 36.15 -23.67 -38.06
CA ASP A 544 37.03 -23.87 -36.91
C ASP A 544 38.40 -23.16 -36.95
N MET A 545 38.84 -22.66 -35.79
CA MET A 545 40.22 -22.79 -35.34
C MET A 545 40.29 -22.98 -33.80
N GLU A 546 40.96 -24.05 -33.41
CA GLU A 546 41.23 -24.51 -32.05
C GLU A 546 42.28 -23.64 -31.30
N ALA A 547 42.14 -23.71 -29.97
CA ALA A 547 43.15 -23.61 -28.91
C ALA A 547 43.79 -22.25 -28.58
N ASP A 548 43.55 -21.77 -27.35
CA ASP A 548 44.59 -21.92 -26.32
C ASP A 548 43.99 -21.93 -24.90
N ASP A 549 44.49 -22.87 -24.11
CA ASP A 549 44.17 -23.17 -22.71
C ASP A 549 45.19 -22.43 -21.82
N SER A 550 44.72 -21.52 -20.97
CA SER A 550 45.47 -21.18 -19.75
C SER A 550 44.55 -20.62 -18.67
N SER A 551 44.15 -21.55 -17.81
CA SER A 551 43.92 -21.39 -16.37
C SER A 551 44.43 -20.08 -15.73
N ILE A 552 43.50 -19.29 -15.17
CA ILE A 552 43.73 -18.63 -13.88
C ILE A 552 42.51 -18.94 -13.00
N ASP A 553 42.72 -19.96 -12.19
CA ASP A 553 41.98 -20.29 -10.98
C ASP A 553 42.04 -19.11 -10.01
N ASN A 554 40.86 -18.56 -9.68
CA ASN A 554 40.66 -17.73 -8.50
C ASN A 554 39.43 -18.25 -7.75
N SER A 555 39.42 -19.55 -7.46
CA SER A 555 38.54 -20.12 -6.45
C SER A 555 39.12 -19.87 -5.05
N SER A 556 38.78 -18.73 -4.45
CA SER A 556 39.00 -18.49 -3.03
C SER A 556 37.67 -18.24 -2.32
N ARG A 557 37.10 -19.35 -1.82
CA ARG A 557 36.29 -19.48 -0.60
C ARG A 557 35.28 -18.35 -0.30
N PHE A 558 34.03 -18.59 -0.70
CA PHE A 558 32.88 -18.14 0.06
C PHE A 558 32.14 -19.39 0.54
N GLN A 559 31.91 -19.49 1.84
CA GLN A 559 31.08 -20.56 2.41
C GLN A 559 29.64 -20.27 2.02
N GLU A 560 29.02 -21.16 1.26
CA GLU A 560 27.56 -21.22 1.17
C GLU A 560 27.03 -21.42 2.59
N MET A 561 26.15 -20.52 3.05
CA MET A 561 25.44 -20.72 4.32
C MET A 561 24.45 -21.87 4.11
N SER A 562 24.55 -22.91 4.94
CA SER A 562 23.55 -23.98 4.99
C SER A 562 22.25 -23.49 5.61
N GLU A 563 21.13 -24.21 5.43
CA GLU A 563 19.88 -23.92 6.13
C GLU A 563 20.10 -23.83 7.65
N ASP A 564 20.95 -24.70 8.21
CA ASP A 564 21.35 -24.68 9.62
C ASP A 564 22.06 -23.37 10.03
N ASP A 565 22.88 -22.78 9.15
CA ASP A 565 23.54 -21.49 9.42
C ASP A 565 22.55 -20.32 9.41
N VAL A 566 21.50 -20.39 8.57
CA VAL A 566 20.39 -19.41 8.56
C VAL A 566 19.55 -19.54 9.83
N VAL A 567 19.25 -20.76 10.28
CA VAL A 567 18.56 -21.04 11.55
C VAL A 567 19.33 -20.40 12.72
N ASP A 568 20.63 -20.66 12.82
CA ASP A 568 21.47 -20.15 13.91
C ASP A 568 21.58 -18.61 13.90
N LEU A 569 21.64 -17.98 12.72
CA LEU A 569 21.68 -16.52 12.60
C LEU A 569 20.34 -15.90 13.00
N LEU A 570 19.22 -16.48 12.54
CA LEU A 570 17.87 -16.02 12.88
C LEU A 570 17.60 -16.18 14.37
N ALA A 571 18.02 -17.29 14.98
CA ALA A 571 17.89 -17.52 16.41
C ALA A 571 18.57 -16.42 17.22
N LYS A 572 19.86 -16.19 16.96
CA LYS A 572 20.63 -15.13 17.62
C LYS A 572 20.01 -13.75 17.40
N LYS A 573 19.48 -13.48 16.21
CA LYS A 573 18.90 -12.18 15.90
C LYS A 573 17.58 -11.96 16.63
N LEU A 574 16.66 -12.91 16.58
CA LEU A 574 15.38 -12.84 17.28
C LEU A 574 15.58 -12.78 18.81
N GLU A 575 16.51 -13.55 19.36
CA GLU A 575 16.88 -13.47 20.79
C GLU A 575 17.44 -12.09 21.16
N SER A 576 18.22 -11.46 20.29
CA SER A 576 18.75 -10.10 20.53
C SER A 576 17.70 -9.00 20.41
N LEU A 577 16.54 -9.29 19.81
CA LEU A 577 15.47 -8.33 19.54
C LEU A 577 14.26 -8.49 20.48
N GLY A 578 14.09 -9.66 21.11
CA GLY A 578 13.02 -9.96 22.08
C GLY A 578 13.49 -10.07 23.53
N GLY A 579 14.57 -9.39 23.90
CA GLY A 579 15.17 -9.39 25.24
C GLY A 579 15.13 -8.04 25.95
#